data_AF-A0A914MYQ3-F1
#
_entry.id   AF-A0A914MYQ3-F1
#
_cell.length_a   1.000
_cell.length_b   1.000
_cell.length_c   1.000
_cell.angle_alpha   90.00
_cell.angle_beta   90.00
_cell.angle_gamma   90.00
#
_symmetry.space_group_name_H-M   'P 1'
#
loop_
_entity.id
_entity.type
_entity.pdbx_description
1 polymer ?
#
loop_
_entity_poly.entity_id
_entity_poly.type
_entity_poly.pdbx_seq_one_letter_code
_entity_poly.pdbx_strand_id
1 'polypeptide(L)'
;MGFRLTTLYNYIEEYIQATFEDCSKIVPVIIFEFSDSPMCKLNERAEKIKIKPLNGVNFINYQIANIYNPKIKFSFCNEESIEDGSTGCILIRKIKSKI
;
A
#
# COMPACT_ATOMS: atom_id res chain seq x y z
N MET A 1 -16.57 -1.59 19.35
CA MET A 1 -17.03 -2.22 18.10
C MET A 1 -15.80 -2.39 17.22
N GLY A 2 -15.25 -3.60 17.12
CA GLY A 2 -14.06 -3.85 16.32
C GLY A 2 -14.43 -3.83 14.83
N PHE A 3 -13.76 -3.00 14.03
CA PHE A 3 -13.81 -3.12 12.58
C PHE A 3 -13.30 -4.52 12.21
N ARG A 4 -14.07 -5.28 11.44
CA ARG A 4 -13.57 -6.52 10.86
C ARG A 4 -12.53 -6.12 9.82
N LEU A 5 -11.27 -6.49 10.07
CA LEU A 5 -10.14 -6.19 9.17
C LEU A 5 -10.53 -6.47 7.71
N THR A 6 -11.16 -7.62 7.43
CA THR A 6 -11.65 -8.00 6.10
C THR A 6 -12.50 -6.93 5.39
N THR A 7 -13.42 -6.27 6.10
CA THR A 7 -14.28 -5.25 5.51
C THR A 7 -13.48 -4.01 5.12
N LEU A 8 -12.49 -3.64 5.94
CA LEU A 8 -11.60 -2.53 5.63
C LEU A 8 -10.71 -2.85 4.42
N TYR A 9 -10.20 -4.08 4.32
CA TYR A 9 -9.43 -4.51 3.15
C TYR A 9 -10.25 -4.41 1.87
N ASN A 10 -11.51 -4.84 1.90
CA ASN A 10 -12.38 -4.71 0.74
C ASN A 10 -12.56 -3.25 0.32
N TYR A 11 -12.77 -2.33 1.26
CA TYR A 11 -12.86 -0.90 0.96
C TYR A 11 -11.55 -0.31 0.41
N ILE A 12 -10.40 -0.78 0.91
CA ILE A 12 -9.09 -0.34 0.40
C ILE A 12 -8.91 -0.84 -1.04
N GLU A 13 -9.24 -2.10 -1.31
CA GLU A 13 -9.15 -2.68 -2.65
C GLU A 13 -10.10 -1.98 -3.63
N GLU A 14 -11.36 -1.76 -3.25
CA GLU A 14 -12.35 -1.00 -4.03
C GLU A 14 -11.88 0.43 -4.30
N TYR A 15 -11.35 1.12 -3.29
CA TYR A 15 -10.81 2.46 -3.45
C TYR A 15 -9.63 2.48 -4.43
N ILE A 16 -8.70 1.52 -4.31
CA ILE A 16 -7.58 1.39 -5.25
C ILE A 16 -8.12 1.17 -6.66
N GLN A 17 -9.05 0.24 -6.87
CA GLN A 17 -9.62 -0.02 -8.19
C GLN A 17 -10.31 1.22 -8.79
N ALA A 18 -11.19 1.88 -8.02
CA ALA A 18 -11.90 3.07 -8.47
C ALA A 18 -10.95 4.24 -8.80
N THR A 19 -9.89 4.42 -8.00
CA THR A 19 -8.89 5.46 -8.24
C THR A 19 -7.89 5.11 -9.35
N PHE A 20 -7.76 3.82 -9.69
CA PHE A 20 -7.01 3.42 -10.87
C PHE A 20 -7.74 3.85 -12.15
N GLU A 21 -9.06 3.72 -12.21
CA GLU A 21 -9.84 4.17 -13.37
C GLU A 21 -9.96 5.70 -13.44
N ASP A 22 -10.28 6.35 -12.31
CA ASP A 22 -10.46 7.79 -12.20
C ASP A 22 -9.42 8.42 -11.28
N CYS A 23 -8.32 8.84 -11.90
CA CYS A 23 -7.18 9.43 -11.21
C CYS A 23 -7.46 10.81 -10.57
N SER A 24 -8.63 11.41 -10.81
CA SER A 24 -9.02 12.70 -10.22
C SER A 24 -9.39 12.57 -8.74
N LYS A 25 -9.79 11.37 -8.31
CA LYS A 25 -10.23 11.05 -6.94
C LYS A 25 -9.13 10.49 -6.04
N ILE A 26 -7.90 10.44 -6.54
CA ILE A 26 -6.76 9.92 -5.77
C ILE A 26 -6.42 10.87 -4.61
N VAL A 27 -6.71 10.42 -3.39
CA VAL A 27 -6.16 10.99 -2.15
C VAL A 27 -4.62 10.84 -2.16
N PRO A 28 -3.85 11.87 -1.79
CA PRO A 28 -2.39 11.85 -1.89
C PRO A 28 -1.71 10.78 -1.03
N VAL A 29 -2.25 10.55 0.17
CA VAL A 29 -1.72 9.64 1.16
C VAL A 29 -2.87 9.00 1.93
N ILE A 30 -2.83 7.69 2.09
CA ILE A 30 -3.70 6.95 3.01
C ILE A 30 -2.80 6.13 3.93
N ILE A 31 -3.05 6.23 5.24
CA ILE A 31 -2.29 5.53 6.28
C ILE A 31 -3.25 4.67 7.07
N PHE A 32 -2.88 3.41 7.23
CA PHE A 32 -3.59 2.42 8.03
C PHE A 32 -2.63 1.86 9.06
N GLU A 33 -2.90 2.11 10.34
CA GLU A 33 -2.13 1.60 11.47
C GLU A 33 -2.98 0.56 12.20
N PHE A 34 -2.62 -0.71 12.03
CA PHE A 34 -3.30 -1.83 12.68
C PHE A 34 -2.27 -2.81 13.22
N SER A 35 -2.50 -3.31 14.44
CA SER A 35 -1.85 -4.54 14.90
C SER A 35 -2.31 -5.70 14.02
N ASP A 36 -1.36 -6.45 13.44
CA ASP A 36 -1.59 -7.61 12.56
C ASP A 36 -2.36 -7.30 11.28
N SER A 37 -1.99 -6.23 10.58
CA SER A 37 -2.54 -5.86 9.28
C SER A 37 -2.14 -6.88 8.20
N PRO A 38 -3.04 -7.64 7.55
CA PRO A 38 -2.70 -8.47 6.40
C PRO A 38 -1.77 -7.79 5.39
N MET A 39 -0.70 -8.46 5.01
CA MET A 39 0.24 -7.93 4.02
C MET A 39 -0.50 -7.71 2.69
N CYS A 40 -0.49 -6.48 2.17
CA CYS A 40 -1.06 -6.18 0.87
C CYS A 40 -0.20 -6.82 -0.22
N LYS A 41 -0.54 -8.05 -0.60
CA LYS A 41 0.02 -8.73 -1.78
C LYS A 41 -0.63 -8.13 -3.02
N LEU A 42 -0.03 -7.04 -3.51
CA LEU A 42 -0.48 -6.43 -4.75
C LEU A 42 -0.24 -7.37 -5.94
N ASN A 43 -1.05 -7.15 -6.98
CA ASN A 43 -0.95 -7.70 -8.33
C ASN A 43 0.50 -7.88 -8.83
N GLU A 44 0.74 -8.90 -9.65
CA GLU A 44 2.01 -9.23 -10.37
C GLU A 44 2.70 -8.04 -11.07
N ARG A 45 1.95 -7.00 -11.44
CA ARG A 45 2.40 -5.73 -12.02
C ARG A 45 3.06 -4.80 -11.01
N ALA A 46 2.95 -5.08 -9.72
CA ALA A 46 3.60 -4.30 -8.68
C ALA A 46 5.06 -4.72 -8.54
N GLU A 47 5.97 -3.76 -8.73
CA GLU A 47 7.39 -3.96 -8.51
C GLU A 47 7.68 -3.95 -7.02
N LYS A 48 8.28 -5.04 -6.50
CA LYS A 48 8.68 -5.16 -5.11
C LYS A 48 10.01 -4.46 -4.86
N ILE A 49 9.98 -3.41 -4.03
CA ILE A 49 11.14 -2.65 -3.57
C ILE A 49 11.37 -2.98 -2.09
N LYS A 50 12.38 -3.80 -1.80
CA LYS A 50 12.80 -4.03 -0.41
C LYS A 50 13.64 -2.86 0.07
N ILE A 51 13.23 -2.25 1.18
CA ILE A 51 14.05 -1.24 1.88
C ILE A 51 14.81 -1.93 3.03
N LYS A 52 15.96 -1.36 3.39
CA LYS A 52 16.77 -1.86 4.51
C LYS A 52 15.95 -1.87 5.80
N PRO A 53 16.16 -2.86 6.68
CA PRO A 53 15.52 -2.87 7.98
C PRO A 53 15.94 -1.65 8.81
N LEU A 54 15.02 -1.13 9.62
CA LEU A 54 15.27 -0.05 10.57
C LEU A 54 14.56 -0.35 11.89
N ASN A 55 15.27 -0.25 13.00
CA ASN A 55 14.72 -0.42 14.37
C ASN A 55 13.89 -1.70 14.57
N GLY A 56 14.34 -2.84 14.06
CA GLY A 56 13.63 -4.12 14.22
C GLY A 56 12.46 -4.33 13.26
N VAL A 57 12.29 -3.44 12.26
CA VAL A 57 11.21 -3.52 11.27
C VAL A 57 11.76 -3.57 9.85
N ASN A 58 11.25 -4.49 9.04
CA ASN A 58 11.41 -4.56 7.60
C ASN A 58 10.37 -3.68 6.92
N PHE A 59 10.82 -2.81 6.01
CA PHE A 59 9.94 -2.01 5.17
C PHE A 59 9.86 -2.64 3.77
N ILE A 60 8.73 -3.26 3.45
CA ILE A 60 8.47 -3.84 2.14
C ILE A 60 7.64 -2.86 1.33
N ASN A 61 8.27 -2.19 0.36
CA ASN A 61 7.59 -1.28 -0.54
C ASN A 61 7.19 -2.00 -1.83
N TYR A 62 6.06 -1.62 -2.37
CA TYR A 62 5.60 -2.00 -3.69
C TYR A 62 5.27 -0.74 -4.48
N GLN A 63 5.67 -0.70 -5.74
CA GLN A 63 5.24 0.34 -6.66
C GLN A 63 4.40 -0.25 -7.78
N ILE A 64 3.30 0.42 -8.11
CA ILE A 64 2.45 0.03 -9.22
C ILE A 64 2.14 1.27 -10.05
N ALA A 65 2.38 1.16 -11.36
CA ALA A 65 2.00 2.18 -12.31
C ALA A 65 0.52 2.02 -12.65
N ASN A 66 -0.18 3.15 -12.79
CA ASN A 66 -1.56 3.15 -13.24
C ASN A 66 -1.62 2.74 -14.73
N ILE A 67 -2.54 1.83 -15.06
CA ILE A 67 -2.66 1.23 -16.40
C ILE A 67 -3.24 2.21 -17.44
N TYR A 68 -4.06 3.15 -16.99
CA TYR A 68 -4.70 4.18 -17.82
C TYR A 68 -3.82 5.43 -17.94
N ASN A 69 -2.97 5.71 -16.94
CA ASN A 69 -2.02 6.81 -16.95
C ASN A 69 -0.69 6.43 -16.27
N PRO A 70 0.30 5.92 -17.02
CA PRO A 70 1.59 5.47 -16.47
C PRO A 70 2.40 6.56 -15.74
N LYS A 71 2.05 7.85 -15.89
CA LYS A 71 2.68 8.96 -15.15
C LYS A 71 2.26 8.99 -13.67
N ILE A 72 1.18 8.29 -13.33
CA ILE A 72 0.67 8.13 -11.97
C ILE A 72 1.15 6.80 -11.44
N LYS A 73 1.93 6.84 -10.37
CA LYS A 73 2.40 5.66 -9.65
C LYS A 73 1.87 5.68 -8.23
N PHE A 74 1.63 4.51 -7.69
CA PHE A 74 1.27 4.32 -6.30
C PHE A 74 2.39 3.58 -5.59
N SER A 75 2.72 4.02 -4.38
CA SER A 75 3.64 3.33 -3.48
C SER A 75 2.85 2.75 -2.34
N PHE A 76 3.09 1.48 -2.05
CA PHE A 76 2.50 0.75 -0.93
C PHE A 76 3.62 0.31 -0.01
N CYS A 77 3.62 0.74 1.24
CA CYS A 77 4.58 0.25 2.23
C CYS A 77 3.88 -0.70 3.18
N ASN A 78 4.46 -1.88 3.38
CA ASN A 78 4.13 -2.77 4.49
C ASN A 78 5.28 -2.71 5.49
N GLU A 79 4.96 -2.50 6.76
CA GLU A 79 5.89 -2.67 7.87
C GLU A 79 5.76 -4.09 8.40
N GLU A 80 6.86 -4.83 8.48
CA GLU A 80 6.93 -6.20 9.00
C GLU A 80 7.94 -6.25 10.15
N SER A 81 7.50 -6.64 11.34
CA SER A 81 8.36 -6.86 12.50
C SER A 81 9.31 -8.03 12.24
N ILE A 82 10.59 -7.83 12.56
CA ILE A 82 11.63 -8.88 12.41
C ILE A 82 11.49 -9.93 13.53
N GLU A 83 10.91 -9.57 14.67
CA GLU A 83 10.85 -10.45 15.85
C GLU A 83 9.74 -11.51 15.72
N ASP A 84 8.57 -11.12 15.23
CA ASP A 84 7.38 -11.97 15.20
C ASP A 84 6.73 -12.08 13.80
N GLY A 85 7.23 -11.35 12.81
CA GLY A 85 6.66 -11.32 11.45
C GLY A 85 5.31 -10.59 11.38
N SER A 86 4.88 -9.92 12.46
CA SER A 86 3.64 -9.14 12.47
C SER A 86 3.75 -7.95 11.54
N THR A 87 2.63 -7.54 10.96
CA THR A 87 2.58 -6.46 9.97
C THR A 87 1.76 -5.28 10.50
N GLY A 88 2.31 -4.07 10.46
CA GLY A 88 1.80 -2.94 11.26
C GLY A 88 1.20 -1.77 10.50
N CYS A 89 1.62 -1.55 9.25
CA CYS A 89 1.28 -0.33 8.52
C CYS A 89 1.10 -0.60 7.03
N ILE A 90 -0.03 -0.15 6.47
CA ILE A 90 -0.20 0.00 5.02
C ILE A 90 -0.24 1.49 4.69
N LEU A 91 0.80 1.93 4.00
CA LEU A 91 0.90 3.30 3.52
C LEU A 91 0.69 3.31 2.00
N ILE A 92 -0.34 3.99 1.52
CA ILE A 92 -0.59 4.21 0.09
C ILE A 92 -0.26 5.66 -0.25
N ARG A 93 0.66 5.89 -1.19
CA ARG A 93 1.04 7.24 -1.64
C ARG A 93 1.01 7.37 -3.15
N LYS A 94 0.48 8.49 -3.65
CA LYS A 94 0.66 8.90 -5.05
C LYS A 94 2.07 9.45 -5.24
N ILE A 95 2.85 8.85 -6.15
CA ILE A 95 4.12 9.39 -6.61
C ILE A 95 3.87 10.11 -7.93
N LYS A 96 4.11 11.42 -7.99
CA LYS A 96 4.21 12.14 -9.27
C LYS A 96 5.54 11.75 -9.90
N SER A 97 5.52 11.16 -11.09
CA SER A 97 6.75 11.02 -11.88
C SER A 97 7.27 12.42 -12.19
N LYS A 98 8.51 12.75 -11.76
CA LYS A 98 9.18 13.97 -12.22
C LYS A 98 9.39 13.84 -13.73
N ILE A 99 9.06 14.91 -14.45
CA ILE A 99 9.39 15.14 -15.85
C ILE A 99 10.83 15.65 -15.89
#